data_AF-A0A8T0UGX3-F1
#
_entry.id   AF-A0A8T0UGX3-F1
#
_cell.length_a   1.000
_cell.length_b   1.000
_cell.length_c   1.000
_cell.angle_alpha   90.00
_cell.angle_beta   90.00
_cell.angle_gamma   90.00
#
_symmetry.space_group_name_H-M   'P 1'
#
loop_
_entity.id
_entity.type
_entity.pdbx_description
1 polymer ?
#
loop_
_entity_poly.entity_id
_entity_poly.type
_entity_poly.pdbx_seq_one_letter_code
_entity_poly.pdbx_strand_id
1 'polypeptide(L)'
;MCEIESEPNRQMLKTSEENMIFQSSYKETTQIKSSKVHGQGYMAKNRTRRELMKENIEVLACAEAAAKEKSLAFEVEIVKLKEQCAHEAAEREREKEENRRKMQEDLENANIALKEELKQEFQSMLAQQKEATLNQYHACLC
;
A
#
# COMPACT_ATOMS: atom_id res chain seq x y z
N MET A 1 47.44 -15.17 -46.49
CA MET A 1 46.72 -15.07 -45.19
C MET A 1 45.30 -14.65 -45.53
N CYS A 2 44.36 -15.59 -45.60
CA CYS A 2 42.94 -15.24 -45.71
C CYS A 2 42.35 -15.51 -44.33
N GLU A 3 42.04 -14.43 -43.63
CA GLU A 3 41.40 -14.44 -42.32
C GLU A 3 39.99 -14.99 -42.50
N ILE A 4 39.69 -16.06 -41.77
CA ILE A 4 38.36 -16.61 -41.65
C ILE A 4 37.58 -15.62 -40.78
N GLU A 5 36.73 -14.82 -41.42
CA GLU A 5 35.83 -13.91 -40.74
C GLU A 5 35.03 -14.70 -39.70
N SER A 6 35.21 -14.29 -38.45
CA SER A 6 34.54 -14.81 -37.27
C SER A 6 33.02 -14.81 -37.46
N GLU A 7 32.41 -15.99 -37.33
CA GLU A 7 30.96 -16.17 -37.32
C GLU A 7 30.32 -15.15 -36.35
N PRO A 8 29.28 -14.41 -36.77
CA PRO A 8 28.59 -13.52 -35.86
C PRO A 8 27.93 -14.38 -34.79
N ASN A 9 28.20 -14.03 -33.53
CA ASN A 9 27.65 -14.58 -32.30
C ASN A 9 26.12 -14.80 -32.43
N ARG A 10 25.71 -15.95 -32.95
CA ARG A 10 24.30 -16.33 -33.00
C ARG A 10 23.92 -16.65 -31.57
N GLN A 11 23.12 -15.77 -30.98
CA GLN A 11 22.31 -16.13 -29.84
C GLN A 11 21.53 -17.41 -30.23
N MET A 12 21.97 -18.57 -29.75
CA MET A 12 21.31 -19.84 -30.05
C MET A 12 19.94 -19.80 -29.38
N LEU A 13 18.92 -19.51 -30.19
CA LEU A 13 17.54 -19.62 -29.77
C LEU A 13 17.28 -21.05 -29.33
N LYS A 14 16.39 -21.24 -28.36
CA LYS A 14 15.95 -22.59 -28.01
C LYS A 14 15.23 -23.17 -29.22
N THR A 15 15.35 -24.48 -29.45
CA THR A 15 14.67 -25.17 -30.55
C THR A 15 13.15 -24.91 -30.59
N SER A 16 12.53 -24.68 -29.42
CA SER A 16 11.12 -24.28 -29.31
C SER A 16 10.83 -22.89 -29.87
N GLU A 17 11.72 -21.93 -29.65
CA GLU A 17 11.61 -20.55 -30.12
C GLU A 17 11.85 -20.50 -31.64
N GLU A 18 12.86 -21.22 -32.13
CA GLU A 18 13.12 -21.35 -33.57
C GLU A 18 11.93 -21.98 -34.30
N ASN A 19 11.35 -23.05 -33.73
CA ASN A 19 10.16 -23.67 -34.30
C ASN A 19 8.96 -22.72 -34.27
N MET A 20 8.77 -21.94 -33.20
CA MET A 20 7.69 -20.96 -33.12
C MET A 20 7.79 -19.92 -34.25
N ILE A 21 8.98 -19.35 -34.46
CA ILE A 21 9.27 -18.39 -35.53
C ILE A 21 9.03 -19.04 -36.90
N PHE A 22 9.53 -20.26 -37.11
CA PHE A 22 9.32 -20.99 -38.35
C PHE A 22 7.83 -21.22 -38.64
N GLN A 23 7.05 -21.69 -37.67
CA GLN A 23 5.62 -21.94 -37.86
C GLN A 23 4.85 -20.64 -38.17
N SER A 24 5.16 -19.53 -37.48
CA SER A 24 4.48 -18.25 -37.72
C SER A 24 4.79 -17.72 -39.11
N SER A 25 6.07 -17.67 -39.49
CA SER A 25 6.50 -17.17 -40.80
C SER A 25 6.00 -18.07 -41.94
N TYR A 26 6.03 -19.39 -41.75
CA TYR A 26 5.51 -20.34 -42.75
C TYR A 26 4.01 -20.12 -42.99
N LYS A 27 3.19 -19.94 -41.93
CA LYS A 27 1.76 -19.68 -42.08
C LYS A 27 1.48 -18.35 -42.77
N GLU A 28 2.22 -17.30 -42.39
CA GLU A 28 2.08 -15.97 -42.98
C GLU A 28 2.40 -15.99 -44.48
N THR A 29 3.50 -16.64 -44.86
CA THR A 29 3.97 -16.68 -46.26
C THR A 29 3.09 -17.57 -47.14
N THR A 30 2.61 -18.70 -46.61
CA THR A 30 1.81 -19.67 -47.38
C THR A 30 0.30 -19.43 -47.31
N GLN A 31 -0.15 -18.54 -46.42
CA GLN A 31 -1.57 -18.27 -46.13
C GLN A 31 -2.39 -19.54 -45.79
N ILE A 32 -1.71 -20.59 -45.31
CA ILE A 32 -2.35 -21.85 -44.91
C ILE A 32 -3.17 -21.63 -43.62
N LYS A 33 -4.43 -22.08 -43.65
CA LYS A 33 -5.35 -22.05 -42.50
C LYS A 33 -5.22 -23.27 -41.58
N SER A 34 -4.30 -24.20 -41.89
CA SER A 34 -4.12 -25.40 -41.09
C SER A 34 -3.48 -25.07 -39.74
N SER A 35 -3.97 -25.71 -38.69
CA SER A 35 -3.34 -25.70 -37.37
C SER A 35 -2.22 -26.74 -37.22
N LYS A 36 -1.96 -27.56 -38.26
CA LYS A 36 -0.93 -28.58 -38.24
C LYS A 36 0.46 -27.96 -38.17
N VAL A 37 1.34 -28.55 -37.36
CA VAL A 37 2.74 -28.15 -37.26
C VAL A 37 3.49 -28.65 -38.50
N HIS A 38 4.21 -27.76 -39.18
CA HIS A 38 4.96 -28.04 -40.40
C HIS A 38 6.44 -28.33 -40.10
N GLY A 39 7.18 -28.94 -41.03
CA GLY A 39 8.63 -29.13 -40.89
C GLY A 39 9.11 -30.27 -40.00
N GLN A 40 8.21 -31.09 -39.43
CA GLN A 40 8.60 -32.21 -38.55
C GLN A 40 8.98 -33.51 -39.30
N GLY A 41 8.82 -33.56 -40.62
CA GLY A 41 9.09 -34.76 -41.43
C GLY A 41 7.96 -35.81 -41.40
N TYR A 42 8.01 -36.77 -42.33
CA TYR A 42 6.91 -37.72 -42.55
C TYR A 42 6.73 -38.76 -41.42
N MET A 43 7.79 -39.03 -40.65
CA MET A 43 7.77 -39.97 -39.50
C MET A 43 7.43 -39.29 -38.17
N ALA A 44 7.13 -38.00 -38.17
CA ALA A 44 6.76 -37.31 -36.94
C ALA A 44 5.47 -37.86 -36.36
N LYS A 45 5.55 -38.32 -35.11
CA LYS A 45 4.37 -38.66 -34.31
C LYS A 45 3.65 -37.37 -33.95
N ASN A 46 2.64 -37.04 -34.75
CA ASN A 46 1.75 -35.92 -34.46
C ASN A 46 0.79 -36.34 -33.35
N ARG A 47 0.54 -35.45 -32.39
CA ARG A 47 -0.46 -35.70 -31.34
C ARG A 47 -1.83 -35.93 -31.97
N THR A 48 -2.58 -36.89 -31.42
CA THR A 48 -3.95 -37.14 -31.85
C THR A 48 -4.88 -36.04 -31.35
N ARG A 49 -6.03 -35.85 -32.00
CA ARG A 49 -7.06 -34.90 -31.55
C ARG A 49 -7.47 -35.14 -30.10
N ARG A 50 -7.51 -36.40 -29.64
CA ARG A 50 -7.85 -36.77 -28.26
C ARG A 50 -6.78 -36.30 -27.27
N GLU A 51 -5.51 -36.48 -27.60
CA GLU A 51 -4.38 -36.03 -26.78
C GLU A 51 -4.35 -34.51 -26.65
N LEU A 52 -4.54 -33.79 -27.76
CA LEU A 52 -4.62 -32.33 -27.75
C LEU A 52 -5.80 -31.81 -26.90
N MET A 53 -6.97 -32.46 -27.00
CA MET A 53 -8.12 -32.07 -26.18
C MET A 53 -7.85 -32.30 -24.68
N LYS A 54 -7.23 -33.43 -24.33
CA LYS A 54 -6.88 -33.76 -22.94
C LYS A 54 -5.92 -32.73 -22.36
N GLU A 55 -4.84 -32.41 -23.08
CA GLU A 55 -3.86 -31.41 -22.67
C GLU A 55 -4.49 -30.02 -22.52
N ASN A 56 -5.37 -29.61 -23.44
CA ASN A 56 -6.08 -28.34 -23.32
C ASN A 56 -6.94 -28.27 -22.06
N ILE A 57 -7.65 -29.35 -21.72
CA ILE A 57 -8.44 -29.42 -20.48
C ILE A 57 -7.53 -29.31 -19.25
N GLU A 58 -6.40 -30.00 -19.25
CA GLU A 58 -5.42 -29.93 -18.16
C GLU A 58 -4.84 -28.53 -17.99
N VAL A 59 -4.43 -27.88 -19.10
CA VAL A 59 -3.92 -26.51 -19.09
C VAL A 59 -4.97 -25.54 -18.57
N LEU A 60 -6.22 -25.65 -19.01
CA LEU A 60 -7.32 -24.80 -18.53
C LEU A 60 -7.59 -25.03 -17.04
N ALA A 61 -7.60 -26.29 -16.59
CA ALA A 61 -7.80 -26.60 -15.18
C ALA A 61 -6.67 -26.05 -14.30
N CYS A 62 -5.41 -26.15 -14.75
CA CYS A 62 -4.26 -25.56 -14.05
C CYS A 62 -4.35 -24.02 -14.02
N ALA A 63 -4.71 -23.39 -15.14
CA ALA A 63 -4.86 -21.94 -15.20
C ALA A 63 -6.00 -21.44 -14.30
N GLU A 64 -7.13 -22.15 -14.28
CA GLU A 64 -8.27 -21.85 -13.42
C GLU A 64 -7.93 -22.04 -11.93
N ALA A 65 -7.22 -23.11 -11.59
CA ALA A 65 -6.77 -23.35 -10.22
C ALA A 65 -5.83 -22.24 -9.74
N ALA A 66 -4.83 -21.86 -10.56
CA ALA A 66 -3.91 -20.77 -10.24
C ALA A 66 -4.63 -19.41 -10.14
N ALA A 67 -5.64 -19.17 -10.97
CA ALA A 67 -6.46 -17.96 -10.87
C ALA A 67 -7.27 -17.92 -9.57
N LYS A 68 -7.91 -19.04 -9.20
CA LYS A 68 -8.67 -19.15 -7.94
C LYS A 68 -7.79 -18.97 -6.71
N GLU A 69 -6.60 -19.57 -6.70
CA GLU A 69 -5.63 -19.39 -5.61
C GLU A 69 -5.25 -17.92 -5.42
N LYS A 70 -4.96 -17.21 -6.52
CA LYS A 70 -4.68 -15.77 -6.48
C LYS A 70 -5.87 -14.96 -5.98
N SER A 71 -7.08 -15.26 -6.45
CA SER A 71 -8.29 -14.58 -5.99
C SER A 71 -8.51 -14.76 -4.48
N LEU A 72 -8.35 -15.97 -3.96
CA LEU A 72 -8.45 -16.23 -2.53
C LEU A 72 -7.39 -15.47 -1.72
N ALA A 73 -6.15 -15.41 -2.21
CA ALA A 73 -5.09 -14.64 -1.57
C ALA A 73 -5.44 -13.13 -1.50
N PHE A 74 -6.03 -12.58 -2.58
CA PHE A 74 -6.48 -11.19 -2.57
C PHE A 74 -7.67 -10.95 -1.64
N GLU A 75 -8.62 -11.88 -1.57
CA GLU A 75 -9.75 -11.77 -0.64
C GLU A 75 -9.27 -11.72 0.81
N VAL A 76 -8.32 -12.57 1.19
CA VAL A 76 -7.71 -12.56 2.53
C VAL A 76 -7.02 -11.22 2.81
N GLU A 77 -6.24 -10.69 1.87
CA GLU A 77 -5.55 -9.41 2.06
C GLU A 77 -6.54 -8.24 2.15
N ILE A 78 -7.63 -8.26 1.37
CA ILE A 78 -8.69 -7.25 1.45
C ILE A 78 -9.34 -7.25 2.83
N VAL A 79 -9.64 -8.42 3.40
CA VAL A 79 -10.22 -8.53 4.74
C VAL A 79 -9.27 -7.93 5.77
N LYS A 80 -7.99 -8.32 5.72
CA LYS A 80 -6.96 -7.81 6.64
C LYS A 80 -6.81 -6.28 6.55
N LEU A 81 -6.77 -5.72 5.34
CA LEU A 81 -6.69 -4.28 5.13
C LEU A 81 -7.93 -3.55 5.66
N LYS A 82 -9.12 -4.13 5.49
CA LYS A 82 -10.35 -3.56 6.05
C LYS A 82 -10.31 -3.52 7.58
N GLU A 83 -9.83 -4.59 8.22
CA GLU A 83 -9.66 -4.65 9.67
C GLU A 83 -8.66 -3.60 10.17
N GLN A 84 -7.52 -3.46 9.49
CA GLN A 84 -6.52 -2.43 9.80
C GLN A 84 -7.09 -1.02 9.67
N CYS A 85 -7.78 -0.73 8.56
CA CYS A 85 -8.44 0.57 8.36
C CYS A 85 -9.47 0.88 9.45
N ALA A 86 -10.26 -0.12 9.86
CA ALA A 86 -11.24 0.05 10.93
C ALA A 86 -10.56 0.31 12.28
N HIS A 87 -9.48 -0.42 12.58
CA HIS A 87 -8.68 -0.22 13.79
C HIS A 87 -8.06 1.18 13.83
N GLU A 88 -7.39 1.60 12.76
CA GLU A 88 -6.77 2.92 12.67
C GLU A 88 -7.78 4.06 12.73
N ALA A 89 -8.98 3.88 12.17
CA ALA A 89 -10.06 4.84 12.33
C ALA A 89 -10.53 4.95 13.78
N ALA A 90 -10.64 3.82 14.49
CA ALA A 90 -11.00 3.80 15.90
C ALA A 90 -9.94 4.45 16.79
N GLU A 91 -8.65 4.19 16.54
CA GLU A 91 -7.55 4.86 17.26
C GLU A 91 -7.54 6.36 17.03
N ARG A 92 -7.70 6.82 15.78
CA ARG A 92 -7.75 8.25 15.47
C ARG A 92 -8.90 8.96 16.17
N GLU A 93 -10.07 8.33 16.27
CA GLU A 93 -11.20 8.93 16.99
C GLU A 93 -10.96 8.94 18.51
N ARG A 94 -10.30 7.92 19.08
CA ARG A 94 -9.87 7.94 20.49
C ARG A 94 -8.88 9.08 20.76
N GLU A 95 -7.86 9.21 19.93
CA GLU A 95 -6.84 10.26 20.07
C GLU A 95 -7.46 11.67 19.97
N LYS A 96 -8.39 11.88 19.02
CA LYS A 96 -9.11 13.15 18.90
C LYS A 96 -9.93 13.46 20.15
N GLU A 97 -10.61 12.47 20.71
CA GLU A 97 -11.40 12.65 21.93
C GLU A 97 -10.52 12.95 23.14
N GLU A 98 -9.39 12.24 23.29
CA GLU A 98 -8.42 12.52 24.35
C GLU A 98 -7.83 13.93 24.21
N ASN A 99 -7.48 14.34 22.99
CA ASN A 99 -6.96 15.68 22.73
C ASN A 99 -8.01 16.76 23.06
N ARG A 100 -9.28 16.56 22.69
CA ARG A 100 -10.38 17.47 23.06
C ARG A 100 -10.51 17.60 24.58
N ARG A 101 -10.46 16.48 25.31
CA ARG A 101 -10.53 16.49 26.78
C ARG A 101 -9.36 17.23 27.40
N LYS A 102 -8.14 16.94 26.93
CA LYS A 102 -6.94 17.62 27.42
C LYS A 102 -6.99 19.13 27.18
N MET A 103 -7.42 19.55 26.00
CA MET A 103 -7.58 20.97 25.68
C MET A 103 -8.62 21.64 26.60
N GLN A 104 -9.72 20.95 26.90
CA GLN A 104 -10.73 21.46 27.82
C GLN A 104 -10.18 21.59 29.25
N GLU A 105 -9.49 20.56 29.74
CA GLU A 105 -8.85 20.56 31.04
C GLU A 105 -7.80 21.67 31.16
N ASP A 106 -6.96 21.86 30.14
CA ASP A 106 -5.96 22.93 30.09
C ASP A 106 -6.62 24.32 30.15
N LEU A 107 -7.74 24.51 29.44
CA LEU A 107 -8.51 25.77 29.49
C LEU A 107 -9.14 26.02 30.86
N GLU A 108 -9.71 24.99 31.49
CA GLU A 108 -10.28 25.09 32.84
C GLU A 108 -9.21 25.41 33.88
N ASN A 109 -8.07 24.74 33.81
CA ASN A 109 -6.92 24.98 34.69
C ASN A 109 -6.36 26.40 34.50
N ALA A 110 -6.22 26.87 33.26
CA ALA A 110 -5.79 28.25 32.99
C ALA A 110 -6.79 29.28 33.55
N ASN A 111 -8.10 28.99 33.46
CA ASN A 111 -9.12 29.87 34.02
C ASN A 111 -9.08 29.94 35.55
N ILE A 112 -8.84 28.80 36.21
CA ILE A 112 -8.67 28.72 37.67
C ILE A 112 -7.43 29.52 38.08
N ALA A 113 -6.29 29.29 37.42
CA ALA A 113 -5.05 30.02 37.71
C ALA A 113 -5.24 31.53 37.57
N LEU A 114 -5.89 31.99 36.49
CA LEU A 114 -6.16 33.41 36.28
C LEU A 114 -7.07 34.01 37.37
N LYS A 115 -8.09 33.27 37.83
CA LYS A 115 -8.97 33.72 38.92
C LYS A 115 -8.21 33.81 40.24
N GLU A 116 -7.31 32.88 40.50
CA GLU A 116 -6.47 32.88 41.71
C GLU A 116 -5.48 34.05 41.69
N GLU A 117 -4.83 34.31 40.56
CA GLU A 117 -3.96 35.47 40.36
C GLU A 117 -4.72 36.77 40.61
N LEU A 118 -5.88 36.96 39.97
CA LEU A 118 -6.69 38.17 40.14
C LEU A 118 -7.14 38.37 41.60
N LYS A 119 -7.46 37.27 42.30
CA LYS A 119 -7.82 37.31 43.72
C LYS A 119 -6.63 37.71 44.58
N GLN A 120 -5.43 37.20 44.30
CA GLN A 120 -4.20 37.56 45.01
C GLN A 120 -3.84 39.03 44.78
N GLU A 121 -3.91 39.52 43.54
CA GLU A 121 -3.67 40.93 43.21
C GLU A 121 -4.62 41.86 43.96
N PHE A 122 -5.92 41.52 43.98
CA PHE A 122 -6.92 42.31 44.71
C PHE A 122 -6.65 42.34 46.22
N GLN A 123 -6.29 41.20 46.81
CA GLN A 123 -5.92 41.12 48.23
C GLN A 123 -4.66 41.95 48.54
N SER A 124 -3.66 41.92 47.67
CA SER A 124 -2.44 42.71 47.81
C SER A 124 -2.74 44.22 47.76
N MET A 125 -3.58 44.66 46.82
CA MET A 125 -4.00 46.06 46.72
C MET A 125 -4.71 46.55 48.00
N LEU A 126 -5.62 45.74 48.55
CA LEU A 126 -6.31 46.06 49.80
C LEU A 126 -5.34 46.16 50.99
N ALA A 127 -4.34 45.26 51.06
CA ALA A 127 -3.31 45.31 52.09
C ALA A 127 -2.48 46.59 51.99
N GLN A 128 -2.04 46.96 50.78
CA GLN A 128 -1.31 48.20 50.53
C GLN A 128 -2.13 49.44 50.91
N GLN A 129 -3.43 49.48 50.57
CA GLN A 129 -4.29 50.60 50.96
C GLN A 129 -4.42 50.73 52.48
N LYS A 130 -4.56 49.60 53.18
CA LYS A 130 -4.63 49.56 54.65
C LYS A 130 -3.32 50.08 55.27
N GLU A 131 -2.17 49.62 54.78
CA GLU A 131 -0.86 50.09 55.26
C GLU A 131 -0.65 51.59 54.98
N ALA A 132 -0.98 52.07 53.77
CA ALA A 132 -0.89 53.49 53.43
C ALA A 132 -1.76 54.35 54.35
N THR A 133 -2.97 53.89 54.66
CA THR A 133 -3.89 54.58 55.56
C THR A 133 -3.34 54.62 56.99
N LEU A 134 -2.82 53.50 57.51
CA LEU A 134 -2.19 53.44 58.84
C LEU A 134 -0.96 54.36 58.94
N ASN A 135 -0.10 54.36 57.92
CA ASN A 135 1.07 55.23 57.86
C ASN A 135 0.70 56.71 57.82
N GLN A 136 -0.39 57.07 57.12
CA GLN A 136 -0.91 58.44 57.09
C GLN A 136 -1.42 58.89 58.47
N TYR A 137 -2.15 58.04 59.19
CA TYR A 137 -2.57 58.36 60.56
C TYR A 137 -1.38 58.51 61.51
N HIS A 138 -0.36 57.67 61.37
CA HIS A 138 0.84 57.72 62.20
C HIS A 138 1.68 58.99 61.94
N ALA A 139 1.75 59.46 60.70
CA ALA A 139 2.44 60.69 60.32
C ALA A 139 1.72 61.97 60.80
N CYS A 140 0.42 61.90 61.08
CA CYS A 140 -0.38 63.04 61.56
C CYS A 140 -0.39 63.18 63.10
N LEU A 141 0.11 62.16 63.81
CA LEU A 141 0.17 62.10 65.29
C LEU A 141 1.57 62.37 65.85
N CYS A 142 2.58 62.58 65.00
CA CYS A 142 3.93 63.04 65.33
C CYS A 142 4.09 64.50 64.92
#